data_AF-A0A929Y771-F1
#
_entry.id   AF-A0A929Y771-F1
#
_cell.length_a   1.000
_cell.length_b   1.000
_cell.length_c   1.000
_cell.angle_alpha   90.00
_cell.angle_beta   90.00
_cell.angle_gamma   90.00
#
_symmetry.space_group_name_H-M   'P 1'
#
loop_
_entity.id
_entity.type
_entity.pdbx_description
1 polymer ?
#
loop_
_entity_poly.entity_id
_entity_poly.type
_entity_poly.pdbx_seq_one_letter_code
_entity_poly.pdbx_strand_id
1 'polypeptide(L)'
;MTVEQRKESWKREEEIARIHGWDFSHIHGRYTEEDDLPWDFGKMIQKYRNDSMKLMDMETGGGEFLLTFRHPYENTAAIEG
;
A
#
# COMPACT_ATOMS: atom_id res chain seq x y z
N MET A 1 -11.13 -22.14 -19.91
CA MET A 1 -10.19 -21.38 -20.75
C MET A 1 -8.92 -22.18 -20.93
N THR A 2 -8.40 -22.25 -22.16
CA THR A 2 -7.06 -22.76 -22.46
C THR A 2 -5.98 -21.80 -21.96
N VAL A 3 -4.71 -22.22 -22.01
CA VAL A 3 -3.56 -21.38 -21.61
C VAL A 3 -3.47 -20.13 -22.49
N GLU A 4 -3.70 -20.29 -23.79
CA GLU A 4 -3.67 -19.24 -24.80
C GLU A 4 -4.76 -18.20 -24.54
N GLN A 5 -5.97 -18.66 -24.22
CA GLN A 5 -7.09 -17.77 -23.85
C GLN A 5 -6.79 -16.97 -22.57
N ARG A 6 -6.11 -17.58 -21.58
CA ARG A 6 -5.68 -16.85 -20.37
C ARG A 6 -4.62 -15.80 -20.70
N LYS A 7 -3.65 -16.14 -21.54
CA LYS A 7 -2.57 -15.24 -21.95
C LYS A 7 -3.11 -14.01 -22.70
N GLU A 8 -4.08 -14.18 -23.60
CA GLU A 8 -4.75 -13.06 -24.27
C GLU A 8 -5.54 -12.19 -23.29
N SER A 9 -6.27 -12.81 -22.36
CA SER A 9 -7.02 -12.08 -21.34
C SER A 9 -6.12 -11.23 -20.45
N TRP A 10 -4.96 -11.74 -20.02
CA TRP A 10 -4.04 -11.00 -19.17
C TRP A 10 -3.35 -9.84 -19.88
N LYS A 11 -2.97 -10.01 -21.15
CA LYS A 11 -2.41 -8.92 -21.95
C LYS A 11 -3.40 -7.76 -22.12
N ARG A 12 -4.68 -8.09 -22.32
CA ARG A 12 -5.73 -7.09 -22.42
C ARG A 12 -5.93 -6.36 -21.09
N GLU A 13 -5.89 -7.10 -19.98
CA GLU A 13 -5.97 -6.52 -18.64
C GLU A 13 -4.79 -5.58 -18.36
N GLU A 14 -3.57 -5.98 -18.70
CA GLU A 14 -2.35 -5.15 -18.57
C GLU A 14 -2.45 -3.85 -19.37
N GLU A 15 -2.96 -3.92 -20.62
CA GLU A 15 -3.12 -2.74 -21.49
C GLU A 15 -4.15 -1.73 -20.94
N ILE A 16 -5.23 -2.23 -20.32
CA ILE A 16 -6.29 -1.40 -19.75
C ILE A 16 -5.86 -0.83 -18.39
N ALA A 17 -5.20 -1.64 -17.57
CA ALA A 17 -4.89 -1.30 -16.18
C ALA A 17 -3.94 -0.11 -16.04
N ARG A 18 -3.08 0.16 -17.05
CA ARG A 18 -2.12 1.27 -17.13
C ARG A 18 -1.88 1.97 -15.77
N ILE A 19 -1.14 1.30 -14.91
CA ILE A 19 -0.92 1.74 -13.53
C ILE A 19 0.00 2.96 -13.55
N HIS A 20 -0.46 4.06 -12.96
CA HIS A 20 0.31 5.29 -12.77
C HIS A 20 0.59 5.47 -11.28
N GLY A 21 1.85 5.31 -10.87
CA GLY A 21 2.21 5.33 -9.45
C GLY A 21 1.56 4.17 -8.69
N TRP A 22 0.90 4.47 -7.57
CA TRP A 22 0.16 3.51 -6.73
C TRP A 22 -1.38 3.60 -6.94
N ASP A 23 -1.84 4.00 -8.12
CA ASP A 23 -3.28 4.05 -8.45
C ASP A 23 -3.84 2.66 -8.80
N PHE A 24 -4.56 2.05 -7.85
CA PHE A 24 -5.25 0.77 -8.02
C PHE A 24 -6.75 0.90 -8.35
N SER A 25 -7.22 2.10 -8.73
CA SER A 25 -8.64 2.34 -9.02
C SER A 25 -9.23 1.38 -10.06
N HIS A 26 -8.41 0.91 -11.02
CA HIS A 26 -8.81 -0.08 -12.03
C HIS A 26 -9.31 -1.41 -11.42
N ILE A 27 -8.82 -1.82 -10.26
CA ILE A 27 -9.25 -3.06 -9.59
C ILE A 27 -10.31 -2.83 -8.52
N HIS A 28 -10.79 -1.59 -8.32
CA HIS A 28 -11.74 -1.27 -7.26
C HIS A 28 -13.01 -2.13 -7.34
N GLY A 29 -13.42 -2.73 -6.22
CA GLY A 29 -14.55 -3.66 -6.14
C GLY A 29 -14.32 -5.06 -6.72
N ARG A 30 -13.12 -5.35 -7.24
CA ARG A 30 -12.69 -6.71 -7.66
C ARG A 30 -11.83 -7.42 -6.61
N TYR A 31 -11.51 -6.73 -5.53
CA TYR A 31 -10.82 -7.25 -4.36
C TYR A 31 -11.52 -6.76 -3.09
N THR A 32 -11.32 -7.50 -2.02
CA THR A 32 -11.73 -7.11 -0.67
C THR A 32 -10.46 -6.74 0.08
N GLU A 33 -10.45 -5.58 0.73
CA GLU A 33 -9.38 -5.22 1.67
C GLU A 33 -9.59 -5.96 2.99
N GLU A 34 -8.69 -5.78 3.95
CA GLU A 34 -8.63 -6.50 5.21
C GLU A 34 -9.83 -6.22 6.16
N ASP A 35 -11.04 -6.62 5.75
CA ASP A 35 -12.30 -6.21 6.38
C ASP A 35 -12.58 -6.87 7.74
N ASP A 36 -11.83 -7.92 8.12
CA ASP A 36 -12.07 -8.73 9.32
C ASP A 36 -10.88 -8.80 10.30
N LEU A 37 -9.96 -7.83 10.28
CA LEU A 37 -8.88 -7.81 11.27
C LEU A 37 -9.38 -7.28 12.62
N PRO A 38 -9.08 -7.96 13.75
CA PRO A 38 -9.45 -7.47 15.08
C PRO A 38 -8.59 -6.28 15.54
N TRP A 39 -7.73 -5.76 14.68
CA TRP A 39 -6.78 -4.69 14.96
C TRP A 39 -6.68 -3.73 13.79
N ASP A 40 -6.34 -2.49 14.11
CA ASP A 40 -6.10 -1.41 13.14
C ASP A 40 -4.62 -1.03 13.28
N PHE A 41 -3.84 -1.31 12.23
CA PHE A 41 -2.39 -1.14 12.23
C PHE A 41 -2.00 0.31 12.52
N GLY A 42 -2.66 1.27 11.87
CA GLY A 42 -2.44 2.70 12.08
C GLY A 42 -2.72 3.12 13.52
N LYS A 43 -3.84 2.66 14.10
CA LYS A 43 -4.17 2.91 15.51
C LYS A 43 -3.16 2.27 16.47
N MET A 44 -2.66 1.07 16.17
CA MET A 44 -1.64 0.44 17.00
C MET A 44 -0.35 1.23 16.99
N ILE A 45 0.14 1.65 15.81
CA ILE A 45 1.33 2.50 15.70
C ILE A 45 1.14 3.79 16.51
N GLN A 46 0.03 4.51 16.30
CA GLN A 46 -0.29 5.75 17.03
C GLN A 46 -0.32 5.56 18.55
N LYS A 47 -0.84 4.42 19.02
CA LYS A 47 -0.93 4.11 20.46
C LYS A 47 0.42 3.96 21.13
N TYR A 48 1.42 3.40 20.43
CA TYR A 48 2.72 3.05 21.03
C TYR A 48 3.84 4.02 20.63
N ARG A 49 3.71 4.76 19.53
CA ARG A 49 4.70 5.74 19.11
C ARG A 49 4.75 6.94 20.05
N ASN A 50 5.93 7.53 20.17
CA ASN A 50 6.10 8.88 20.69
C ASN A 50 7.06 9.64 19.78
N ASP A 51 6.98 10.97 19.80
CA ASP A 51 7.70 11.84 18.87
C ASP A 51 9.23 11.78 19.02
N SER A 52 9.76 11.27 20.13
CA SER A 52 11.21 11.09 20.33
C SER A 52 11.77 9.79 19.75
N MET A 53 10.90 8.83 19.38
CA MET A 53 11.32 7.56 18.78
C MET A 53 11.86 7.76 17.36
N LYS A 54 12.81 6.93 16.94
CA LYS A 54 13.17 6.81 15.53
C LYS A 54 12.22 5.83 14.86
N LEU A 55 11.47 6.30 13.88
CA LEU A 55 10.48 5.54 13.11
C LEU A 55 11.08 5.23 11.73
N MET A 56 11.09 3.96 11.35
CA MET A 56 11.51 3.51 10.02
C MET A 56 10.35 2.80 9.36
N ASP A 57 9.92 3.29 8.20
CA ASP A 57 8.98 2.62 7.33
C ASP A 57 9.72 1.85 6.25
N MET A 58 9.43 0.57 6.13
CA MET A 58 10.09 -0.32 5.17
C MET A 58 9.10 -0.68 4.08
N GLU A 59 9.53 -0.66 2.81
CA GLU A 59 8.64 -0.83 1.67
C GLU A 59 7.56 0.26 1.63
N THR A 60 7.97 1.52 1.80
CA THR A 60 7.08 2.67 2.05
C THR A 60 6.12 2.97 0.89
N GLY A 61 6.44 2.50 -0.31
CA GLY A 61 5.72 2.79 -1.53
C GLY A 61 5.72 4.29 -1.83
N GLY A 62 4.54 4.86 -2.05
CA GLY A 62 4.40 6.32 -2.23
C GLY A 62 4.50 7.11 -0.92
N GLY A 63 4.63 6.44 0.23
CA GLY A 63 4.75 7.07 1.55
C GLY A 63 3.45 7.70 2.07
N GLU A 64 2.32 7.55 1.38
CA GLU A 64 1.05 8.19 1.74
C GLU A 64 0.58 7.74 3.12
N PHE A 65 0.73 6.45 3.44
CA PHE A 65 0.38 5.90 4.74
C PHE A 65 1.27 6.45 5.87
N LEU A 66 2.60 6.49 5.66
CA LEU A 66 3.55 7.04 6.61
C LEU A 66 3.25 8.51 6.95
N LEU A 67 2.91 9.31 5.93
CA LEU A 67 2.58 10.73 6.09
C LEU A 67 1.34 10.97 6.96
N THR A 68 0.43 9.99 7.09
CA THR A 68 -0.73 10.10 7.98
C THR A 68 -0.34 10.21 9.46
N PHE A 69 0.82 9.69 9.86
CA PHE A 69 1.28 9.71 11.26
C PHE A 69 1.82 11.06 11.72
N ARG A 70 2.26 11.93 10.80
CA ARG A 70 2.87 13.23 11.10
C ARG A 70 3.98 13.14 12.17
N HIS A 71 4.79 12.07 12.11
CA HIS A 71 5.96 11.92 12.98
C HIS A 71 7.01 12.99 12.64
N PRO A 72 7.78 13.50 13.61
CA PRO A 72 8.84 14.47 13.31
C PRO A 72 9.76 13.94 12.20
N TYR A 73 9.97 14.75 11.16
CA TYR A 73 10.67 14.30 9.96
C TYR A 73 12.14 13.95 10.26
N GLU A 74 12.78 14.65 11.20
CA GLU A 74 14.12 14.36 11.70
C GLU A 74 14.23 13.01 12.44
N ASN A 75 13.08 12.44 12.81
CA ASN A 75 12.96 11.15 13.47
C ASN A 75 12.28 10.10 12.59
N THR A 76 12.01 10.41 11.32
CA THR A 76 11.39 9.50 10.34
C THR A 76 12.41 9.10 9.29
N ALA A 77 12.48 7.82 9.00
CA ALA A 77 13.18 7.28 7.83
C ALA A 77 12.20 6.41 7.03
N ALA A 78 12.39 6.37 5.72
CA ALA A 78 11.64 5.50 4.83
C ALA A 78 12.63 4.83 3.86
N ILE A 79 12.43 3.55 3.57
CA ILE A 79 13.25 2.81 2.62
C ILE A 79 12.36 2.08 1.60
N GLU A 80 12.88 1.96 0.39
CA GLU A 80 12.36 1.18 -0.73
C GLU A 80 13.38 0.09 -1.07
N GLY A 81 12.89 -1.09 -1.51
CA GLY A 81 13.72 -2.20 -1.99
C GLY A 81 14.22 -2.08 -3.43
#